data_AF-A0A1P8UDV9-F1
#
_entry.id   AF-A0A1P8UDV9-F1
#
_cell.length_a   1.000
_cell.length_b   1.000
_cell.length_c   1.000
_cell.angle_alpha   90.00
_cell.angle_beta   90.00
_cell.angle_gamma   90.00
#
_symmetry.space_group_name_H-M   'P 1'
#
loop_
_entity.id
_entity.type
_entity.pdbx_description
1 polymer ?
#
loop_
_entity_poly.entity_id
_entity_poly.type
_entity_poly.pdbx_seq_one_letter_code
_entity_poly.pdbx_strand_id
1 'polypeptide(L)'
;MTTTEDPAYTALVEDGVLSAAQLDAAQRSAAARGIDTERVLLHESGVSRCALLNALSRHYDCLSVQYDERLSVPSDLFAGLDGKALRAGRWFPVMQVGETVVIAAVNPASATMRAQVQESLPAAAYEYRVALNEDVRWYIQDYLHAEASLLIGIERTGLAYWRNTMALWRTKLACHRTGHARARTSMKLLRWGLAMVALSNALTRLNDNVLAPHHLAILLAGSALAAIGLFDYLKARRSRMDLPLQNALLQITGETVRFTRRYHLEDAPVTPADASPLARLAATIPPYCSILRPVPASKERTHLARERNILAAQRTIAGSHRTSYARARTGLSLIRTGVSFIGLAIAMNRMLHAGPYSVTDYVLAAAGVLMLIDGLIWYLPARKLNYGIGRGIGSPQNDAE
;
A
#
# COMPACT_ATOMS: atom_id res chain seq x y z
N MET A 1 1.54 55.86 24.44
CA MET A 1 2.00 54.55 23.93
C MET A 1 1.17 54.24 22.71
N THR A 2 1.67 54.60 21.53
CA THR A 2 1.06 54.30 20.24
C THR A 2 1.19 52.81 19.99
N THR A 3 0.07 52.10 19.89
CA THR A 3 0.00 50.73 19.37
C THR A 3 0.59 50.76 17.96
N THR A 4 1.66 50.01 17.75
CA THR A 4 2.25 49.80 16.42
C THR A 4 1.30 48.89 15.65
N GLU A 5 0.17 49.44 15.19
CA GLU A 5 -0.75 48.73 14.30
C GLU A 5 0.02 48.43 13.02
N ASP A 6 0.32 47.15 12.78
CA ASP A 6 0.83 46.71 11.49
C ASP A 6 -0.31 46.88 10.45
N PRO A 7 -0.22 47.83 9.51
CA PRO A 7 -1.29 48.14 8.57
C PRO A 7 -1.60 46.96 7.63
N ALA A 8 -0.74 45.94 7.61
CA ALA A 8 -0.89 44.75 6.77
C ALA A 8 -2.13 43.90 7.11
N TYR A 9 -2.63 43.94 8.35
CA TYR A 9 -3.69 43.04 8.82
C TYR A 9 -5.01 43.75 9.18
N THR A 10 -5.10 45.07 8.99
CA THR A 10 -6.30 45.87 9.30
C THR A 10 -7.54 45.37 8.55
N ALA A 11 -7.36 44.92 7.30
CA ALA A 11 -8.44 44.34 6.49
C ALA A 11 -9.11 43.10 7.12
N LEU A 12 -8.42 42.36 8.01
CA LEU A 12 -9.02 41.22 8.73
C LEU A 12 -10.04 41.68 9.78
N VAL A 13 -9.88 42.88 10.33
CA VAL A 13 -10.81 43.49 11.28
C VAL A 13 -12.01 44.08 10.53
N GLU A 14 -11.76 44.75 9.41
CA GLU A 14 -12.81 45.30 8.53
C GLU A 14 -13.73 44.21 7.99
N ASP A 15 -13.17 43.06 7.60
CA ASP A 15 -13.92 41.90 7.10
C ASP A 15 -14.61 41.10 8.24
N GLY A 16 -14.45 41.52 9.51
CA GLY A 16 -15.06 40.87 10.67
C GLY A 16 -14.49 39.49 11.02
N VAL A 17 -13.33 39.13 10.45
CA VAL A 17 -12.65 37.83 10.70
C VAL A 17 -12.03 37.79 12.10
N LEU A 18 -11.54 38.95 12.59
CA LEU A 18 -11.00 39.14 13.93
C LEU A 18 -11.52 40.44 14.54
N SER A 19 -11.57 40.51 15.88
CA SER A 19 -11.73 41.79 16.56
C SER A 19 -10.39 42.53 16.67
N ALA A 20 -10.42 43.86 16.78
CA ALA A 20 -9.22 44.67 17.00
C ALA A 20 -8.41 44.19 18.21
N ALA A 21 -9.10 43.82 19.30
CA ALA A 21 -8.47 43.29 20.51
C ALA A 21 -7.75 41.93 20.27
N GLN A 22 -8.29 41.08 19.38
CA GLN A 22 -7.66 39.81 19.00
C GLN A 22 -6.42 40.04 18.14
N LEU A 23 -6.46 41.00 17.22
CA LEU A 23 -5.31 41.37 16.38
C LEU A 23 -4.16 41.92 17.25
N ASP A 24 -4.46 42.84 18.17
CA ASP A 24 -3.49 43.41 19.10
C ASP A 24 -2.88 42.34 20.02
N ALA A 25 -3.69 41.36 20.45
CA ALA A 25 -3.20 40.24 21.26
C ALA A 25 -2.25 39.34 20.44
N ALA A 26 -2.60 39.05 19.18
CA ALA A 26 -1.75 38.27 18.29
C ALA A 26 -0.41 38.96 18.00
N GLN A 27 -0.42 40.27 17.72
CA GLN A 27 0.80 41.05 17.50
C GLN A 27 1.69 41.12 18.75
N ARG A 28 1.12 41.36 19.94
CA ARG A 28 1.87 41.33 21.20
C ARG A 28 2.48 39.96 21.47
N SER A 29 1.72 38.89 21.22
CA SER A 29 2.18 37.51 21.38
C SER A 29 3.30 37.16 20.40
N ALA A 30 3.22 37.65 19.16
CA ALA A 30 4.26 37.49 18.15
C ALA A 30 5.55 38.23 18.55
N ALA A 31 5.42 39.50 18.95
CA ALA A 31 6.53 40.34 19.39
C ALA A 31 7.22 39.78 20.64
N ALA A 32 6.45 39.31 21.63
CA ALA A 32 7.01 38.72 22.86
C ALA A 32 7.81 37.43 22.61
N ARG A 33 7.49 36.70 21.54
CA ARG A 33 8.13 35.43 21.18
C ARG A 33 9.16 35.53 20.05
N GLY A 34 9.28 36.71 19.42
CA GLY A 34 10.16 36.91 18.25
C GLY A 34 9.77 36.07 17.03
N ILE A 35 8.48 35.76 16.87
CA ILE A 35 7.94 35.01 15.71
C ILE A 35 7.12 35.94 14.82
N ASP A 36 6.94 35.58 13.54
CA ASP A 36 6.13 36.40 12.61
C ASP A 36 4.66 36.43 13.06
N THR A 37 4.03 37.61 13.02
CA THR A 37 2.59 37.81 13.33
C THR A 37 1.71 36.89 12.48
N GLU A 38 2.07 36.68 11.21
CA GLU A 38 1.44 35.73 10.29
C GLU A 38 1.26 34.34 10.92
N ARG A 39 2.28 33.84 11.61
CA ARG A 39 2.29 32.49 12.20
C ARG A 39 1.30 32.39 13.37
N VAL A 40 1.21 33.43 14.19
CA VAL A 40 0.28 33.48 15.33
C VAL A 40 -1.16 33.52 14.82
N LEU A 41 -1.42 34.35 13.81
CA LEU A 41 -2.74 34.49 13.20
C LEU A 41 -3.21 33.17 12.56
N LEU A 42 -2.31 32.45 11.88
CA LEU A 42 -2.62 31.17 11.25
C LEU A 42 -2.89 30.04 12.25
N HIS A 43 -1.99 29.82 13.21
CA HIS A 43 -2.00 28.60 14.03
C HIS A 43 -2.73 28.75 15.36
N GLU A 44 -2.77 29.95 15.94
CA GLU A 44 -3.35 30.18 17.27
C GLU A 44 -4.70 30.90 17.18
N SER A 45 -4.82 31.88 16.28
CA SER A 45 -6.07 32.62 16.08
C SER A 45 -7.03 31.92 15.10
N GLY A 46 -6.57 30.87 14.40
CA GLY A 46 -7.39 30.08 13.47
C GLY A 46 -7.82 30.83 12.21
N VAL A 47 -7.13 31.92 11.84
CA VAL A 47 -7.44 32.68 10.63
C VAL A 47 -7.13 31.84 9.39
N SER A 48 -8.07 31.79 8.46
CA SER A 48 -7.85 31.05 7.21
C SER A 48 -6.74 31.70 6.37
N ARG A 49 -5.95 30.87 5.67
CA ARG A 49 -4.90 31.36 4.74
C ARG A 49 -5.45 32.30 3.67
N CYS A 50 -6.65 32.02 3.16
CA CYS A 50 -7.30 32.85 2.14
C CYS A 50 -7.61 34.26 2.68
N ALA A 51 -8.15 34.36 3.90
CA ALA A 51 -8.43 35.66 4.52
C ALA A 51 -7.13 36.46 4.71
N LEU A 52 -6.07 35.80 5.16
CA LEU A 52 -4.74 36.38 5.35
C LEU A 52 -4.13 36.89 4.04
N LEU A 53 -4.12 36.06 2.99
CA LEU A 53 -3.63 36.45 1.67
C LEU A 53 -4.46 37.56 1.04
N ASN A 54 -5.78 37.59 1.26
CA ASN A 54 -6.65 38.67 0.79
C ASN A 54 -6.32 40.00 1.49
N ALA A 55 -6.11 39.97 2.81
CA ALA A 55 -5.71 41.15 3.57
C ALA A 55 -4.35 41.69 3.08
N LEU A 56 -3.36 40.81 2.92
CA LEU A 56 -2.02 41.18 2.41
C LEU A 56 -2.06 41.68 0.96
N SER A 57 -2.91 41.07 0.12
CA SER A 57 -3.11 41.48 -1.28
C SER A 57 -3.67 42.90 -1.37
N ARG A 58 -4.65 43.25 -0.52
CA ARG A 58 -5.18 44.63 -0.42
C ARG A 58 -4.12 45.60 0.10
N HIS A 59 -3.33 45.20 1.10
CA HIS A 59 -2.32 46.06 1.71
C HIS A 59 -1.19 46.43 0.72
N TYR A 60 -0.69 45.45 -0.03
CA TYR A 60 0.42 45.66 -0.97
C TYR A 60 -0.01 46.02 -2.40
N ASP A 61 -1.31 46.11 -2.66
CA ASP A 61 -1.90 46.33 -3.99
C ASP A 61 -1.32 45.40 -5.06
N CYS A 62 -1.28 44.11 -4.75
CA CYS A 62 -0.73 43.09 -5.65
C CYS A 62 -1.50 41.77 -5.54
N LEU A 63 -1.40 40.93 -6.58
CA LEU A 63 -2.01 39.60 -6.55
C LEU A 63 -1.34 38.72 -5.49
N SER A 64 -2.10 37.85 -4.86
CA SER A 64 -1.56 36.84 -3.96
C SER A 64 -1.20 35.56 -4.72
N VAL A 65 -0.22 34.82 -4.21
CA VAL A 65 0.12 33.49 -4.69
C VAL A 65 0.30 32.55 -3.50
N GLN A 66 -0.28 31.36 -3.62
CA GLN A 66 -0.15 30.29 -2.65
C GLN A 66 0.80 29.22 -3.20
N TYR A 67 1.48 28.50 -2.32
CA TYR A 67 2.23 27.31 -2.71
C TYR A 67 1.27 26.23 -3.24
N ASP A 68 1.39 25.88 -4.52
CA ASP A 68 0.70 24.74 -5.14
C ASP A 68 1.71 23.68 -5.59
N GLU A 69 1.55 22.47 -5.05
CA GLU A 69 2.32 21.28 -5.42
C GLU A 69 2.17 20.85 -6.89
N ARG A 70 1.20 21.38 -7.63
CA ARG A 70 0.99 21.08 -9.06
C ARG A 70 1.78 21.98 -9.97
N LEU A 71 2.28 23.09 -9.46
CA LEU A 71 3.01 24.04 -10.26
C LEU A 71 4.34 23.42 -10.69
N SER A 72 4.65 23.49 -11.98
CA SER A 72 5.97 23.13 -12.50
C SER A 72 6.73 24.42 -12.76
N VAL A 73 7.62 24.78 -11.84
CA VAL A 73 8.53 25.92 -12.03
C VAL A 73 9.58 25.51 -13.06
N PRO A 74 9.79 26.27 -14.14
CA PRO A 74 10.88 26.01 -15.09
C PRO A 74 12.24 25.98 -14.39
N SER A 75 13.05 24.97 -14.67
CA SER A 75 14.38 24.78 -14.05
C SER A 75 15.27 26.00 -14.18
N ASP A 76 15.16 26.70 -15.31
CA ASP A 76 16.01 27.84 -15.65
C ASP A 76 15.79 29.04 -14.73
N LEU A 77 14.63 29.13 -14.06
CA LEU A 77 14.30 30.22 -13.14
C LEU A 77 14.98 30.09 -11.77
N PHE A 78 15.36 28.87 -11.37
CA PHE A 78 15.98 28.61 -10.07
C PHE A 78 17.34 27.92 -10.18
N ALA A 79 17.80 27.61 -11.38
CA ALA A 79 19.14 27.11 -11.63
C ALA A 79 20.20 28.13 -11.18
N GLY A 80 21.03 27.74 -10.21
CA GLY A 80 22.12 28.59 -9.70
C GLY A 80 21.74 29.54 -8.56
N LEU A 81 20.49 29.56 -8.12
CA LEU A 81 20.09 30.34 -6.94
C LEU A 81 20.58 29.69 -5.64
N ASP A 82 21.11 30.47 -4.71
CA ASP A 82 21.48 29.98 -3.38
C ASP A 82 20.26 29.94 -2.45
N GLY A 83 19.95 28.73 -1.94
CA GLY A 83 18.86 28.52 -1.00
C GLY A 83 19.01 29.31 0.31
N LYS A 84 20.23 29.64 0.76
CA LYS A 84 20.42 30.48 1.96
C LYS A 84 20.03 31.93 1.69
N ALA A 85 20.46 32.48 0.55
CA ALA A 85 20.10 33.83 0.11
C ALA A 85 18.58 33.99 -0.04
N LEU A 86 17.90 33.03 -0.66
CA LEU A 86 16.43 33.06 -0.83
C LEU A 86 15.67 32.99 0.49
N ARG A 87 16.15 32.21 1.47
CA ARG A 87 15.55 32.18 2.82
C ARG A 87 15.71 33.51 3.55
N ALA A 88 16.85 34.17 3.39
CA ALA A 88 17.11 35.48 3.99
C ALA A 88 16.25 36.57 3.32
N GLY A 89 16.15 36.54 1.99
CA GLY A 89 15.35 37.47 1.19
C GLY A 89 13.84 37.22 1.23
N ARG A 90 13.40 36.03 1.67
CA ARG A 90 12.00 35.61 1.74
C ARG A 90 11.24 35.79 0.41
N TRP A 91 11.85 35.34 -0.69
CA TRP A 91 11.22 35.32 -2.02
C TRP A 91 11.58 34.05 -2.81
N PHE A 92 10.80 33.75 -3.87
CA PHE A 92 11.07 32.65 -4.79
C PHE A 92 10.44 32.89 -6.19
N PRO A 93 11.11 32.55 -7.31
CA PRO A 93 10.54 32.68 -8.65
C PRO A 93 9.58 31.53 -8.97
N VAL A 94 8.35 31.86 -9.33
CA VAL A 94 7.23 30.89 -9.39
C VAL A 94 6.93 30.45 -10.83
N MET A 95 6.90 31.37 -11.77
CA MET A 95 6.59 31.06 -13.17
C MET A 95 7.09 32.18 -14.09
N GLN A 96 7.20 31.88 -15.38
CA GLN A 96 7.48 32.87 -16.41
C GLN A 96 6.31 32.90 -17.40
N VAL A 97 5.78 34.10 -17.66
CA VAL A 97 4.71 34.33 -18.63
C VAL A 97 5.26 35.28 -19.70
N GLY A 98 5.66 34.72 -20.84
CA GLY A 98 6.36 35.47 -21.88
C GLY A 98 7.70 36.00 -21.36
N GLU A 99 7.85 37.32 -21.31
CA GLU A 99 9.07 38.00 -20.84
C GLU A 99 9.01 38.42 -19.36
N THR A 100 7.87 38.19 -18.69
CA THR A 100 7.66 38.57 -17.30
C THR A 100 7.86 37.38 -16.36
N VAL A 101 8.72 37.53 -15.36
CA VAL A 101 8.90 36.53 -14.30
C VAL A 101 8.05 36.90 -13.10
N VAL A 102 7.24 35.94 -12.64
CA VAL A 102 6.39 36.08 -11.45
C VAL A 102 7.17 35.64 -10.21
N ILE A 103 7.28 36.53 -9.22
CA ILE A 103 8.02 36.33 -7.99
C ILE A 103 7.04 36.26 -6.81
N ALA A 104 7.06 35.16 -6.05
CA ALA A 104 6.42 35.08 -4.74
C ALA A 104 7.31 35.75 -3.70
N ALA A 105 6.77 36.72 -2.95
CA ALA A 105 7.51 37.41 -1.90
C ALA A 105 6.64 37.64 -0.66
N VAL A 106 7.26 37.55 0.53
CA VAL A 106 6.56 37.88 1.79
C VAL A 106 6.28 39.37 1.91
N ASN A 107 7.25 40.21 1.51
CA ASN A 107 7.09 41.65 1.46
C ASN A 107 7.44 42.15 0.03
N PRO A 108 6.45 42.23 -0.87
CA PRO A 108 6.68 42.64 -2.25
C PRO A 108 7.09 44.11 -2.39
N ALA A 109 6.87 44.96 -1.37
CA ALA A 109 7.25 46.37 -1.38
C ALA A 109 8.72 46.62 -0.96
N SER A 110 9.42 45.60 -0.46
CA SER A 110 10.79 45.74 0.03
C SER A 110 11.80 46.03 -1.09
N ALA A 111 12.44 47.20 -1.06
CA ALA A 111 13.46 47.59 -2.04
C ALA A 111 14.70 46.68 -2.02
N THR A 112 15.10 46.19 -0.84
CA THR A 112 16.26 45.30 -0.69
C THR A 112 16.01 43.94 -1.34
N MET A 113 14.80 43.39 -1.17
CA MET A 113 14.39 42.15 -1.81
C MET A 113 14.33 42.31 -3.33
N ARG A 114 13.76 43.40 -3.83
CA ARG A 114 13.69 43.67 -5.28
C ARG A 114 15.07 43.80 -5.92
N ALA A 115 16.02 44.45 -5.24
CA ALA A 115 17.42 44.53 -5.70
C ALA A 115 18.06 43.13 -5.76
N GLN A 116 17.86 42.29 -4.73
CA GLN A 116 18.36 40.90 -4.71
C GLN A 116 17.77 40.05 -5.83
N VAL A 117 16.47 40.21 -6.15
CA VAL A 117 15.83 39.53 -7.27
C VAL A 117 16.50 39.93 -8.59
N GLN A 118 16.70 41.22 -8.81
CA GLN A 118 17.30 41.73 -10.05
C GLN A 118 18.77 41.31 -10.23
N GLU A 119 19.52 41.19 -9.13
CA GLU A 119 20.90 40.71 -9.13
C GLU A 119 20.97 39.19 -9.40
N SER A 120 20.06 38.42 -8.78
CA SER A 120 20.10 36.96 -8.84
C SER A 120 19.44 36.37 -10.06
N LEU A 121 18.43 37.05 -10.63
CA LEU A 121 17.62 36.54 -11.74
C LEU A 121 17.33 37.66 -12.76
N PRO A 122 18.19 37.87 -13.76
CA PRO A 122 17.96 38.87 -14.80
C PRO A 122 16.77 38.51 -15.69
N ALA A 123 15.73 39.34 -15.69
CA ALA A 123 14.56 39.24 -16.56
C ALA A 123 14.15 40.61 -17.12
N ALA A 124 13.39 40.61 -18.23
CA ALA A 124 12.91 41.84 -18.88
C ALA A 124 11.83 42.57 -18.05
N ALA A 125 10.97 41.82 -17.36
CA ALA A 125 9.97 42.35 -16.45
C ALA A 125 9.74 41.42 -15.25
N TYR A 126 9.30 42.01 -14.12
CA TYR A 126 8.98 41.28 -12.89
C TYR A 126 7.55 41.59 -12.44
N GLU A 127 6.80 40.55 -12.10
CA GLU A 127 5.51 40.65 -11.44
C GLU A 127 5.64 40.11 -10.01
N TYR A 128 5.49 40.98 -9.01
CA TYR A 128 5.57 40.58 -7.61
C TYR A 128 4.19 40.19 -7.09
N ARG A 129 4.09 38.99 -6.54
CA ARG A 129 2.89 38.48 -5.88
C ARG A 129 3.16 38.21 -4.41
N VAL A 130 2.24 38.63 -3.54
CA VAL A 130 2.38 38.39 -2.10
C VAL A 130 2.13 36.92 -1.79
N ALA A 131 3.02 36.34 -0.99
CA ALA A 131 2.91 34.96 -0.52
C ALA A 131 3.16 34.91 0.98
N LEU A 132 2.57 33.94 1.67
CA LEU A 132 2.85 33.72 3.09
C LEU A 132 4.31 33.27 3.28
N ASN A 133 4.92 33.60 4.41
CA ASN A 133 6.29 33.18 4.72
C ASN A 133 6.45 31.66 4.71
N GLU A 134 5.42 30.95 5.17
CA GLU A 134 5.38 29.49 5.03
C GLU A 134 5.42 29.03 3.57
N ASP A 135 4.67 29.67 2.67
CA ASP A 135 4.58 29.27 1.25
C ASP A 135 5.91 29.46 0.53
N VAL A 136 6.60 30.59 0.74
CA VAL A 136 7.94 30.84 0.18
C VAL A 136 8.96 29.81 0.67
N ARG A 137 8.92 29.46 1.96
CA ARG A 137 9.76 28.39 2.51
C ARG A 137 9.48 27.04 1.85
N TRP A 138 8.22 26.73 1.55
CA TRP A 138 7.85 25.49 0.86
C TRP A 138 8.38 25.46 -0.57
N TYR A 139 8.27 26.56 -1.32
CA TYR A 139 8.90 26.69 -2.63
C TYR A 139 10.41 26.42 -2.56
N ILE A 140 11.14 27.09 -1.67
CA ILE A 140 12.59 26.90 -1.53
C ILE A 140 12.92 25.43 -1.18
N GLN A 141 12.17 24.83 -0.26
CA GLN A 141 12.41 23.45 0.14
C GLN A 141 12.18 22.45 -1.02
N ASP A 142 11.12 22.63 -1.79
CA ASP A 142 10.73 21.69 -2.84
C ASP A 142 11.62 21.79 -4.09
N TYR A 143 12.07 22.99 -4.45
CA TYR A 143 12.83 23.21 -5.69
C TYR A 143 14.35 23.32 -5.51
N LEU A 144 14.88 23.70 -4.32
CA LEU A 144 16.33 23.86 -4.08
C LEU A 144 16.96 22.78 -3.19
N HIS A 145 16.16 21.99 -2.47
CA HIS A 145 16.66 20.97 -1.53
C HIS A 145 16.06 19.57 -1.70
N ALA A 146 15.27 19.34 -2.74
CA ALA A 146 14.81 17.99 -3.06
C ALA A 146 15.87 17.27 -3.91
N GLU A 147 16.39 16.14 -3.42
CA GLU A 147 16.97 15.13 -4.30
C GLU A 147 15.96 14.80 -5.42
N ALA A 148 16.41 14.45 -6.63
CA ALA A 148 15.49 14.18 -7.76
C ALA A 148 14.39 13.14 -7.43
N SER A 149 14.64 12.25 -6.48
CA SER A 149 13.69 11.27 -5.92
C SER A 149 12.50 11.90 -5.16
N LEU A 150 12.65 13.12 -4.65
CA LEU A 150 11.70 13.84 -3.80
C LEU A 150 10.81 14.83 -4.57
N LEU A 151 11.04 15.02 -5.88
CA LEU A 151 10.20 15.85 -6.71
C LEU A 151 8.75 15.31 -6.72
N ILE A 152 7.78 16.18 -6.49
CA ILE A 152 6.35 15.82 -6.29
C ILE A 152 5.79 15.03 -7.50
N GLY A 153 6.27 15.32 -8.71
CA GLY A 153 5.91 14.55 -9.92
C GLY A 153 6.37 13.09 -9.87
N ILE A 154 7.57 12.84 -9.36
CA ILE A 154 8.16 11.51 -9.22
C ILE A 154 7.49 10.75 -8.07
N GLU A 155 7.23 11.42 -6.93
CA GLU A 155 6.50 10.82 -5.82
C GLU A 155 5.10 10.36 -6.23
N ARG A 156 4.31 11.22 -6.89
CA ARG A 156 2.94 10.85 -7.32
C ARG A 156 2.95 9.72 -8.34
N THR A 157 3.94 9.68 -9.22
CA THR A 157 4.13 8.59 -10.18
C THR A 157 4.51 7.29 -9.47
N GLY A 158 5.44 7.34 -8.49
CA GLY A 158 5.81 6.20 -7.64
C GLY A 158 4.63 5.67 -6.83
N LEU A 159 3.84 6.55 -6.21
CA LEU A 159 2.62 6.20 -5.48
C LEU A 159 1.57 5.57 -6.40
N ALA A 160 1.38 6.10 -7.62
CA ALA A 160 0.46 5.53 -8.60
C ALA A 160 0.92 4.14 -9.08
N TYR A 161 2.21 4.01 -9.39
CA TYR A 161 2.81 2.76 -9.83
C TYR A 161 2.74 1.69 -8.73
N TRP A 162 2.96 2.05 -7.47
CA TRP A 162 2.73 1.17 -6.32
C TRP A 162 1.29 0.68 -6.24
N ARG A 163 0.29 1.58 -6.35
CA ARG A 163 -1.12 1.15 -6.35
C ARG A 163 -1.46 0.20 -7.47
N ASN A 164 -0.98 0.47 -8.69
CA ASN A 164 -1.24 -0.36 -9.86
C ASN A 164 -0.59 -1.74 -9.68
N THR A 165 0.63 -1.78 -9.15
CA THR A 165 1.33 -3.01 -8.81
C THR A 165 0.56 -3.82 -7.76
N MET A 166 0.11 -3.19 -6.68
CA MET A 166 -0.72 -3.83 -5.64
C MET A 166 -2.06 -4.32 -6.19
N ALA A 167 -2.69 -3.59 -7.12
CA ALA A 167 -3.92 -4.01 -7.77
C ALA A 167 -3.74 -5.25 -8.65
N LEU A 168 -2.66 -5.29 -9.42
CA LEU A 168 -2.29 -6.47 -10.21
C LEU A 168 -2.08 -7.69 -9.30
N TRP A 169 -1.36 -7.52 -8.18
CA TRP A 169 -1.13 -8.59 -7.23
C TRP A 169 -2.42 -9.09 -6.56
N ARG A 170 -3.33 -8.20 -6.18
CA ARG A 170 -4.65 -8.59 -5.66
C ARG A 170 -5.45 -9.40 -6.67
N THR A 171 -5.35 -9.07 -7.96
CA THR A 171 -5.99 -9.85 -9.04
C THR A 171 -5.37 -11.24 -9.15
N LYS A 172 -4.03 -11.34 -9.15
CA LYS A 172 -3.32 -12.62 -9.14
C LYS A 172 -3.69 -13.49 -7.93
N LEU A 173 -3.76 -12.90 -6.73
CA LEU A 173 -4.21 -13.56 -5.50
C LEU A 173 -5.65 -14.07 -5.61
N ALA A 174 -6.56 -13.28 -6.21
CA ALA A 174 -7.94 -13.69 -6.44
C ALA A 174 -8.01 -14.90 -7.40
N CYS A 175 -7.30 -14.86 -8.51
CA CYS A 175 -7.19 -16.00 -9.43
C CYS A 175 -6.64 -17.25 -8.72
N HIS A 176 -5.65 -17.10 -7.83
CA HIS A 176 -5.11 -18.21 -7.06
C HIS A 176 -6.16 -18.83 -6.12
N ARG A 177 -6.93 -17.99 -5.41
CA ARG A 177 -8.04 -18.47 -4.56
C ARG A 177 -9.12 -19.19 -5.35
N THR A 178 -9.46 -18.73 -6.56
CA THR A 178 -10.38 -19.46 -7.45
C THR A 178 -9.82 -20.81 -7.87
N GLY A 179 -8.51 -20.92 -8.07
CA GLY A 179 -7.83 -22.19 -8.30
C GLY A 179 -7.98 -23.17 -7.13
N HIS A 180 -7.74 -22.72 -5.90
CA HIS A 180 -7.97 -23.55 -4.70
C HIS A 180 -9.44 -23.96 -4.53
N ALA A 181 -10.39 -23.10 -4.90
CA ALA A 181 -11.80 -23.45 -4.90
C ALA A 181 -12.09 -24.56 -5.91
N ARG A 182 -11.60 -24.46 -7.15
CA ARG A 182 -11.74 -25.50 -8.17
C ARG A 182 -11.13 -26.83 -7.74
N ALA A 183 -9.93 -26.80 -7.16
CA ALA A 183 -9.29 -28.00 -6.61
C ALA A 183 -10.15 -28.66 -5.52
N ARG A 184 -10.79 -27.87 -4.63
CA ARG A 184 -11.72 -28.42 -3.64
C ARG A 184 -12.96 -29.06 -4.26
N THR A 185 -13.49 -28.49 -5.32
CA THR A 185 -14.64 -29.07 -6.03
C THR A 185 -14.26 -30.38 -6.70
N SER A 186 -13.11 -30.46 -7.38
CA SER A 186 -12.64 -31.70 -8.00
C SER A 186 -12.31 -32.77 -6.96
N MET A 187 -11.75 -32.38 -5.80
CA MET A 187 -11.52 -33.29 -4.67
C MET A 187 -12.82 -33.85 -4.07
N LYS A 188 -13.90 -33.06 -4.04
CA LYS A 188 -15.22 -33.57 -3.61
C LYS A 188 -15.71 -34.65 -4.56
N LEU A 189 -15.58 -34.45 -5.87
CA LEU A 189 -15.95 -35.44 -6.89
C LEU A 189 -15.11 -36.72 -6.75
N LEU A 190 -13.79 -36.58 -6.63
CA LEU A 190 -12.89 -37.71 -6.41
C LEU A 190 -13.25 -38.50 -5.16
N ARG A 191 -13.53 -37.82 -4.04
CA ARG A 191 -13.92 -38.46 -2.78
C ARG A 191 -15.23 -39.23 -2.91
N TRP A 192 -16.24 -38.67 -3.58
CA TRP A 192 -17.50 -39.38 -3.83
C TRP A 192 -17.30 -40.59 -4.74
N GLY A 193 -16.49 -40.47 -5.79
CA GLY A 193 -16.15 -41.58 -6.67
C GLY A 193 -15.46 -42.73 -5.93
N LEU A 194 -14.41 -42.44 -5.17
CA LEU A 194 -13.69 -43.44 -4.37
C LEU A 194 -14.56 -44.09 -3.28
N ALA A 195 -15.44 -43.31 -2.64
CA ALA A 195 -16.39 -43.84 -1.66
C ALA A 195 -17.40 -44.81 -2.31
N MET A 196 -17.87 -44.52 -3.52
CA MET A 196 -18.76 -45.41 -4.27
C MET A 196 -18.07 -46.69 -4.72
N VAL A 197 -16.79 -46.61 -5.13
CA VAL A 197 -15.96 -47.79 -5.41
C VAL A 197 -15.82 -48.65 -4.16
N ALA A 198 -15.53 -48.06 -3.01
CA ALA A 198 -15.45 -48.77 -1.73
C ALA A 198 -16.79 -49.41 -1.34
N LEU A 199 -17.91 -48.68 -1.50
CA LEU A 199 -19.25 -49.20 -1.23
C LEU A 199 -19.60 -50.38 -2.15
N SER A 200 -19.29 -50.28 -3.44
CA SER A 200 -19.49 -51.39 -4.37
C SER A 200 -18.73 -52.64 -3.95
N ASN A 201 -17.47 -52.50 -3.54
CA ASN A 201 -16.67 -53.64 -3.08
C ASN A 201 -17.25 -54.22 -1.78
N ALA A 202 -17.68 -53.38 -0.83
CA ALA A 202 -18.33 -53.85 0.39
C ALA A 202 -19.63 -54.63 0.12
N LEU A 203 -20.47 -54.18 -0.83
CA LEU A 203 -21.70 -54.86 -1.22
C LEU A 203 -21.46 -56.26 -1.78
N THR A 204 -20.33 -56.49 -2.46
CA THR A 204 -19.98 -57.83 -2.99
C THR A 204 -19.54 -58.83 -1.92
N ARG A 205 -19.30 -58.38 -0.68
CA ARG A 205 -18.84 -59.20 0.45
C ARG A 205 -19.92 -59.48 1.48
N LEU A 206 -21.07 -58.79 1.39
CA LEU A 206 -22.21 -58.97 2.29
C LEU A 206 -23.23 -59.87 1.59
N ASN A 207 -23.50 -61.06 2.14
CA ASN A 207 -24.60 -61.92 1.68
C ASN A 207 -25.95 -61.27 2.06
N ASP A 208 -26.91 -61.33 1.13
CA ASP A 208 -28.29 -60.83 1.24
C ASP A 208 -28.48 -59.31 1.35
N ASN A 209 -28.33 -58.61 0.22
CA ASN A 209 -28.67 -57.18 0.12
C ASN A 209 -29.43 -56.84 -1.18
N VAL A 210 -30.47 -56.01 -1.07
CA VAL A 210 -31.30 -55.52 -2.21
C VAL A 210 -30.46 -54.77 -3.27
N LEU A 211 -29.34 -54.20 -2.87
CA LEU A 211 -28.43 -53.45 -3.74
C LEU A 211 -27.32 -54.31 -4.37
N ALA A 212 -27.19 -55.58 -4.00
CA ALA A 212 -26.21 -56.51 -4.55
C ALA A 212 -26.26 -56.63 -6.09
N PRO A 213 -27.42 -56.69 -6.79
CA PRO A 213 -27.44 -56.77 -8.25
C PRO A 213 -26.92 -55.49 -8.94
N HIS A 214 -26.96 -54.35 -8.25
CA HIS A 214 -26.53 -53.06 -8.80
C HIS A 214 -25.06 -52.71 -8.51
N HIS A 215 -24.28 -53.60 -7.89
CA HIS A 215 -22.88 -53.34 -7.54
C HIS A 215 -22.04 -52.88 -8.74
N LEU A 216 -22.19 -53.52 -9.90
CA LEU A 216 -21.42 -53.18 -11.11
C LEU A 216 -21.73 -51.76 -11.62
N ALA A 217 -23.00 -51.34 -11.55
CA ALA A 217 -23.40 -49.98 -11.92
C ALA A 217 -22.80 -48.93 -10.94
N ILE A 218 -22.79 -49.23 -9.63
CA ILE A 218 -22.18 -48.37 -8.61
C ILE A 218 -20.66 -48.29 -8.81
N LEU A 219 -20.00 -49.40 -9.15
CA LEU A 219 -18.56 -49.44 -9.44
C LEU A 219 -18.21 -48.56 -10.65
N LEU A 220 -18.94 -48.71 -11.76
CA LEU A 220 -18.70 -47.94 -12.99
C LEU A 220 -18.94 -46.45 -12.76
N ALA A 221 -20.05 -46.09 -12.11
CA ALA A 221 -20.36 -44.70 -11.77
C ALA A 221 -19.31 -44.10 -10.82
N GLY A 222 -18.91 -44.84 -9.79
CA GLY A 222 -17.85 -44.43 -8.86
C GLY A 222 -16.50 -44.22 -9.55
N SER A 223 -16.13 -45.13 -10.44
CA SER A 223 -14.88 -45.07 -11.21
C SER A 223 -14.86 -43.89 -12.18
N ALA A 224 -15.98 -43.62 -12.88
CA ALA A 224 -16.11 -42.47 -13.76
C ALA A 224 -16.02 -41.14 -12.99
N LEU A 225 -16.72 -41.01 -11.86
CA LEU A 225 -16.65 -39.83 -10.99
C LEU A 225 -15.24 -39.61 -10.43
N ALA A 226 -14.57 -40.70 -10.03
CA ALA A 226 -13.19 -40.64 -9.55
C ALA A 226 -12.23 -40.19 -10.66
N ALA A 227 -12.36 -40.73 -11.87
CA ALA A 227 -11.53 -40.35 -13.01
C ALA A 227 -11.71 -38.88 -13.41
N ILE A 228 -12.96 -38.39 -13.49
CA ILE A 228 -13.26 -36.97 -13.79
C ILE A 228 -12.68 -36.08 -12.69
N GLY A 229 -12.94 -36.41 -11.42
CA GLY A 229 -12.43 -35.66 -10.28
C GLY A 229 -10.89 -35.61 -10.24
N LEU A 230 -10.23 -36.73 -10.54
CA LEU A 230 -8.78 -36.83 -10.60
C LEU A 230 -8.20 -36.02 -11.77
N PHE A 231 -8.80 -36.10 -12.96
CA PHE A 231 -8.37 -35.33 -14.12
C PHE A 231 -8.45 -33.82 -13.87
N ASP A 232 -9.61 -33.34 -13.39
CA ASP A 232 -9.79 -31.92 -13.05
C ASP A 232 -8.83 -31.47 -11.94
N TYR A 233 -8.58 -32.34 -10.96
CA TYR A 233 -7.60 -32.08 -9.91
C TYR A 233 -6.18 -31.94 -10.45
N LEU A 234 -5.71 -32.89 -11.27
CA LEU A 234 -4.37 -32.87 -11.85
C LEU A 234 -4.19 -31.69 -12.81
N LYS A 235 -5.24 -31.31 -13.56
CA LYS A 235 -5.26 -30.10 -14.39
C LYS A 235 -5.13 -28.83 -13.54
N ALA A 236 -5.86 -28.76 -12.42
CA ALA A 236 -5.73 -27.65 -11.47
C ALA A 236 -4.34 -27.63 -10.79
N ARG A 237 -3.75 -28.80 -10.53
CA ARG A 237 -2.44 -28.96 -9.89
C ARG A 237 -1.28 -28.58 -10.83
N ARG A 238 -1.27 -29.04 -12.09
CA ARG A 238 -0.22 -28.71 -13.09
C ARG A 238 -0.19 -27.23 -13.44
N SER A 239 -1.36 -26.58 -13.56
CA SER A 239 -1.44 -25.19 -14.06
C SER A 239 -1.02 -24.11 -13.05
N ARG A 240 -0.73 -24.44 -11.78
CA ARG A 240 -0.67 -23.44 -10.71
C ARG A 240 0.40 -23.70 -9.64
N MET A 241 1.29 -24.68 -9.84
CA MET A 241 2.38 -25.02 -8.91
C MET A 241 3.74 -24.43 -9.29
N ASP A 242 3.79 -23.37 -10.09
CA ASP A 242 5.03 -22.63 -10.29
C ASP A 242 5.50 -22.03 -8.95
N LEU A 243 6.56 -22.65 -8.38
CA LEU A 243 7.35 -22.15 -7.26
C LEU A 243 7.67 -20.63 -7.32
N PRO A 244 7.90 -20.01 -8.52
CA PRO A 244 8.12 -18.56 -8.64
C PRO A 244 7.04 -17.70 -7.96
N LEU A 245 5.78 -18.14 -7.96
CA LEU A 245 4.69 -17.35 -7.39
C LEU A 245 4.69 -17.36 -5.86
N GLN A 246 5.21 -18.42 -5.22
CA GLN A 246 5.28 -18.50 -3.75
C GLN A 246 6.37 -17.58 -3.19
N ASN A 247 7.55 -17.61 -3.83
CA ASN A 247 8.62 -16.67 -3.52
C ASN A 247 8.18 -15.24 -3.81
N ALA A 248 7.46 -15.01 -4.91
CA ALA A 248 6.86 -13.72 -5.18
C ALA A 248 5.86 -13.30 -4.08
N LEU A 249 4.97 -14.18 -3.62
CA LEU A 249 4.02 -13.88 -2.54
C LEU A 249 4.72 -13.51 -1.23
N LEU A 250 5.78 -14.23 -0.87
CA LEU A 250 6.63 -13.93 0.28
C LEU A 250 7.28 -12.57 0.14
N GLN A 251 7.94 -12.32 -0.99
CA GLN A 251 8.59 -11.05 -1.29
C GLN A 251 7.60 -9.88 -1.27
N ILE A 252 6.45 -10.01 -1.93
CA ILE A 252 5.44 -8.94 -1.96
C ILE A 252 4.92 -8.66 -0.58
N THR A 253 4.58 -9.69 0.18
CA THR A 253 4.01 -9.47 1.51
C THR A 253 5.07 -8.88 2.44
N GLY A 254 6.32 -9.34 2.37
CA GLY A 254 7.45 -8.79 3.11
C GLY A 254 7.69 -7.32 2.79
N GLU A 255 7.79 -6.98 1.51
CA GLU A 255 7.93 -5.60 1.05
C GLU A 255 6.72 -4.74 1.38
N THR A 256 5.50 -5.27 1.31
CA THR A 256 4.29 -4.51 1.67
C THR A 256 4.25 -4.24 3.17
N VAL A 257 4.69 -5.19 4.00
CA VAL A 257 4.82 -4.99 5.46
C VAL A 257 5.92 -3.98 5.76
N ARG A 258 7.10 -4.10 5.14
CA ARG A 258 8.20 -3.12 5.26
C ARG A 258 7.73 -1.73 4.84
N PHE A 259 7.05 -1.63 3.70
CA PHE A 259 6.44 -0.40 3.21
C PHE A 259 5.47 0.20 4.24
N THR A 260 4.56 -0.58 4.83
CA THR A 260 3.67 -0.04 5.88
C THR A 260 4.42 0.38 7.14
N ARG A 261 5.53 -0.28 7.48
CA ARG A 261 6.35 0.07 8.64
C ARG A 261 7.09 1.39 8.46
N ARG A 262 7.57 1.67 7.24
CA ARG A 262 8.23 2.94 6.85
C ARG A 262 7.32 4.17 6.99
N TYR A 263 6.01 3.96 7.06
CA TYR A 263 5.01 5.05 7.04
C TYR A 263 4.58 5.50 8.45
N HIS A 264 5.14 4.87 9.50
CA HIS A 264 4.85 5.19 10.89
C HIS A 264 6.04 5.81 11.64
N LEU A 265 7.27 5.74 11.10
CA LEU A 265 8.48 6.29 11.71
C LEU A 265 9.41 6.84 10.62
N GLU A 266 9.95 8.06 10.82
CA GLU A 266 10.85 8.74 9.86
C GLU A 266 12.22 8.02 9.71
N ASP A 267 12.64 7.22 10.70
CA ASP A 267 14.00 6.65 10.78
C ASP A 267 14.22 5.32 10.04
N ALA A 268 13.28 4.87 9.20
CA ALA A 268 13.44 3.60 8.48
C ALA A 268 14.40 3.77 7.27
N PRO A 269 15.34 2.83 7.03
CA PRO A 269 16.36 3.00 5.99
C PRO A 269 15.76 3.24 4.61
N VAL A 270 16.28 4.25 3.92
CA VAL A 270 15.89 4.65 2.55
C VAL A 270 16.33 3.61 1.52
N THR A 271 17.37 2.84 1.84
CA THR A 271 17.96 1.84 0.97
C THR A 271 17.04 0.62 0.75
N PRO A 272 16.97 0.10 -0.49
CA PRO A 272 16.23 -1.13 -0.76
C PRO A 272 16.91 -2.27 0.00
N ALA A 273 16.16 -2.96 0.87
CA ALA A 273 16.69 -4.07 1.65
C ALA A 273 17.12 -5.25 0.77
N ASP A 274 16.49 -5.41 -0.40
CA ASP A 274 16.76 -6.48 -1.35
C ASP A 274 16.83 -5.95 -2.79
N ALA A 275 17.48 -6.70 -3.69
CA ALA A 275 17.57 -6.37 -5.11
C ALA A 275 16.22 -6.45 -5.88
N SER A 276 15.13 -6.82 -5.22
CA SER A 276 13.83 -7.05 -5.85
C SER A 276 13.27 -5.77 -6.50
N PRO A 277 12.60 -5.85 -7.66
CA PRO A 277 11.99 -4.69 -8.30
C PRO A 277 10.99 -3.96 -7.38
N LEU A 278 10.33 -4.72 -6.50
CA LEU A 278 9.37 -4.18 -5.54
C LEU A 278 10.05 -3.42 -4.40
N ALA A 279 11.17 -3.91 -3.88
CA ALA A 279 11.97 -3.21 -2.87
C ALA A 279 12.57 -1.92 -3.43
N ARG A 280 13.08 -1.97 -4.67
CA ARG A 280 13.55 -0.77 -5.39
C ARG A 280 12.42 0.24 -5.58
N LEU A 281 11.25 -0.22 -6.01
CA LEU A 281 10.07 0.64 -6.13
C LEU A 281 9.66 1.24 -4.79
N ALA A 282 9.62 0.45 -3.72
CA ALA A 282 9.33 0.96 -2.38
C ALA A 282 10.34 2.03 -1.96
N ALA A 283 11.62 1.86 -2.29
CA ALA A 283 12.69 2.82 -2.02
C ALA A 283 12.55 4.14 -2.81
N THR A 284 11.89 4.15 -3.97
CA THR A 284 11.60 5.40 -4.70
C THR A 284 10.52 6.27 -4.04
N ILE A 285 9.76 5.74 -3.09
CA ILE A 285 8.70 6.47 -2.43
C ILE A 285 9.24 7.07 -1.13
N PRO A 286 9.17 8.39 -0.93
CA PRO A 286 9.73 9.03 0.26
C PRO A 286 9.04 8.59 1.55
N PRO A 287 9.80 8.59 2.67
CA PRO A 287 9.23 8.36 3.99
C PRO A 287 8.23 9.48 4.32
N TYR A 288 7.16 9.12 5.02
CA TYR A 288 6.23 10.10 5.55
C TYR A 288 5.44 9.51 6.73
N CYS A 289 4.91 10.37 7.58
CA CYS A 289 4.03 9.99 8.68
C CYS A 289 2.55 10.15 8.29
N SER A 290 1.76 9.08 8.39
CA SER A 290 0.30 9.15 8.13
C SER A 290 -0.53 9.71 9.28
N ILE A 291 0.11 9.98 10.43
CA ILE A 291 -0.57 10.46 11.65
C ILE A 291 -0.59 12.00 11.67
N LEU A 292 0.44 12.63 11.11
CA LEU A 292 0.58 14.08 11.09
C LEU A 292 -0.03 14.65 9.82
N ARG A 293 -0.98 15.58 9.95
CA ARG A 293 -1.51 16.30 8.79
C ARG A 293 -0.38 17.11 8.14
N PRO A 294 -0.26 17.09 6.81
CA PRO A 294 0.73 17.89 6.14
C PRO A 294 0.34 19.37 6.23
N VAL A 295 1.32 20.20 6.54
CA VAL A 295 1.28 21.63 6.26
C VAL A 295 2.22 21.84 5.07
N PRO A 296 1.85 22.61 4.03
CA PRO A 296 0.65 23.41 3.85
C PRO A 296 -0.53 22.59 3.27
N ALA A 297 -1.73 23.19 3.24
CA ALA A 297 -2.97 22.56 2.76
C ALA A 297 -2.86 22.01 1.31
N SER A 298 -1.99 22.56 0.47
CA SER A 298 -1.76 22.03 -0.88
C SER A 298 -1.15 20.62 -0.90
N LYS A 299 -0.49 20.19 0.18
CA LYS A 299 0.01 18.81 0.35
C LYS A 299 -1.06 17.82 0.82
N GLU A 300 -2.28 18.29 1.12
CA GLU A 300 -3.39 17.42 1.56
C GLU A 300 -3.73 16.38 0.49
N ARG A 301 -3.67 16.73 -0.80
CA ARG A 301 -3.90 15.78 -1.90
C ARG A 301 -2.89 14.64 -1.89
N THR A 302 -1.61 14.96 -1.73
CA THR A 302 -0.53 13.97 -1.66
C THR A 302 -0.66 13.13 -0.39
N HIS A 303 -1.04 13.71 0.75
CA HIS A 303 -1.36 12.97 1.97
C HIS A 303 -2.55 12.01 1.84
N LEU A 304 -3.65 12.42 1.22
CA LEU A 304 -4.77 11.52 0.97
C LEU A 304 -4.40 10.40 -0.02
N ALA A 305 -3.56 10.69 -1.02
CA ALA A 305 -3.04 9.67 -1.94
C ALA A 305 -2.15 8.65 -1.20
N ARG A 306 -1.31 9.14 -0.30
CA ARG A 306 -0.46 8.41 0.63
C ARG A 306 -1.29 7.47 1.54
N GLU A 307 -2.31 7.97 2.23
CA GLU A 307 -3.22 7.15 3.04
C GLU A 307 -3.90 6.03 2.23
N ARG A 308 -4.37 6.36 1.03
CA ARG A 308 -4.96 5.36 0.11
C ARG A 308 -3.97 4.25 -0.23
N ASN A 309 -2.67 4.55 -0.33
CA ASN A 309 -1.63 3.56 -0.57
C ASN A 309 -1.41 2.65 0.63
N ILE A 310 -1.44 3.19 1.86
CA ILE A 310 -1.39 2.37 3.08
C ILE A 310 -2.56 1.40 3.11
N LEU A 311 -3.78 1.90 2.91
CA LEU A 311 -4.98 1.06 2.91
C LEU A 311 -4.94 0.03 1.77
N ALA A 312 -4.36 0.36 0.62
CA ALA A 312 -4.12 -0.59 -0.47
C ALA A 312 -3.08 -1.67 -0.10
N ALA A 313 -2.00 -1.28 0.59
CA ALA A 313 -0.97 -2.17 1.10
C ALA A 313 -1.55 -3.14 2.14
N GLN A 314 -2.25 -2.63 3.16
CA GLN A 314 -2.93 -3.45 4.18
C GLN A 314 -3.94 -4.44 3.56
N ARG A 315 -4.73 -4.01 2.56
CA ARG A 315 -5.63 -4.91 1.82
C ARG A 315 -4.88 -6.00 1.07
N THR A 316 -3.70 -5.71 0.55
CA THR A 316 -2.86 -6.68 -0.17
C THR A 316 -2.25 -7.69 0.80
N ILE A 317 -1.76 -7.24 1.97
CA ILE A 317 -1.31 -8.11 3.06
C ILE A 317 -2.44 -9.07 3.47
N ALA A 318 -3.62 -8.55 3.82
CA ALA A 318 -4.77 -9.37 4.18
C ALA A 318 -5.19 -10.34 3.04
N GLY A 319 -5.08 -9.91 1.79
CA GLY A 319 -5.31 -10.76 0.61
C GLY A 319 -4.32 -11.92 0.49
N SER A 320 -3.05 -11.68 0.81
CA SER A 320 -1.99 -12.69 0.87
C SER A 320 -2.28 -13.73 1.95
N HIS A 321 -2.61 -13.28 3.17
CA HIS A 321 -3.04 -14.15 4.27
C HIS A 321 -4.23 -15.03 3.91
N ARG A 322 -5.30 -14.46 3.34
CA ARG A 322 -6.48 -15.23 2.89
C ARG A 322 -6.12 -16.29 1.86
N THR A 323 -5.13 -16.03 1.02
CA THR A 323 -4.67 -16.96 -0.01
C THR A 323 -3.85 -18.09 0.61
N SER A 324 -2.94 -17.78 1.53
CA SER A 324 -2.21 -18.78 2.31
C SER A 324 -3.16 -19.68 3.13
N TYR A 325 -4.16 -19.11 3.81
CA TYR A 325 -5.15 -19.91 4.55
C TYR A 325 -6.04 -20.74 3.62
N ALA A 326 -6.41 -20.24 2.44
CA ALA A 326 -7.14 -21.02 1.46
C ALA A 326 -6.33 -22.25 1.02
N ARG A 327 -5.02 -22.10 0.84
CA ARG A 327 -4.08 -23.18 0.56
C ARG A 327 -3.96 -24.18 1.72
N ALA A 328 -3.79 -23.68 2.95
CA ALA A 328 -3.76 -24.54 4.14
C ALA A 328 -5.05 -25.37 4.28
N ARG A 329 -6.20 -24.76 3.98
CA ARG A 329 -7.50 -25.42 4.02
C ARG A 329 -7.63 -26.54 2.99
N THR A 330 -7.07 -26.39 1.78
CA THR A 330 -7.04 -27.48 0.79
C THR A 330 -6.14 -28.61 1.25
N GLY A 331 -4.96 -28.30 1.78
CA GLY A 331 -4.03 -29.30 2.31
C GLY A 331 -4.60 -30.11 3.48
N LEU A 332 -5.20 -29.42 4.46
CA LEU A 332 -5.82 -30.10 5.61
C LEU A 332 -7.01 -30.97 5.20
N SER A 333 -7.80 -30.53 4.22
CA SER A 333 -8.90 -31.34 3.67
C SER A 333 -8.37 -32.62 3.02
N LEU A 334 -7.26 -32.54 2.28
CA LEU A 334 -6.60 -33.69 1.65
C LEU A 334 -6.05 -34.68 2.66
N ILE A 335 -5.35 -34.18 3.69
CA ILE A 335 -4.83 -35.00 4.79
C ILE A 335 -5.97 -35.77 5.44
N ARG A 336 -7.06 -35.09 5.81
CA ARG A 336 -8.23 -35.72 6.42
C ARG A 336 -8.80 -36.83 5.54
N THR A 337 -9.02 -36.56 4.25
CA THR A 337 -9.58 -37.55 3.32
C THR A 337 -8.63 -38.72 3.09
N GLY A 338 -7.32 -38.47 3.02
CA GLY A 338 -6.31 -39.51 2.87
C GLY A 338 -6.32 -40.48 4.05
N VAL A 339 -6.31 -39.96 5.28
CA VAL A 339 -6.41 -40.77 6.50
C VAL A 339 -7.70 -41.59 6.53
N SER A 340 -8.85 -41.00 6.17
CA SER A 340 -10.13 -41.73 6.10
C SER A 340 -10.11 -42.88 5.10
N PHE A 341 -9.53 -42.70 3.90
CA PHE A 341 -9.48 -43.77 2.90
C PHE A 341 -8.48 -44.86 3.23
N ILE A 342 -7.32 -44.53 3.83
CA ILE A 342 -6.38 -45.52 4.36
C ILE A 342 -7.08 -46.36 5.43
N GLY A 343 -7.76 -45.72 6.39
CA GLY A 343 -8.50 -46.41 7.44
C GLY A 343 -9.61 -47.30 6.89
N LEU A 344 -10.39 -46.80 5.91
CA LEU A 344 -11.45 -47.57 5.27
C LEU A 344 -10.91 -48.81 4.54
N ALA A 345 -9.81 -48.67 3.79
CA ALA A 345 -9.18 -49.79 3.10
C ALA A 345 -8.68 -50.87 4.07
N ILE A 346 -8.04 -50.46 5.18
CA ILE A 346 -7.58 -51.39 6.23
C ILE A 346 -8.78 -52.09 6.89
N ALA A 347 -9.84 -51.34 7.22
CA ALA A 347 -11.04 -51.88 7.83
C ALA A 347 -11.73 -52.90 6.91
N MET A 348 -11.90 -52.56 5.62
CA MET A 348 -12.49 -53.47 4.64
C MET A 348 -11.66 -54.75 4.50
N ASN A 349 -10.33 -54.66 4.41
CA ASN A 349 -9.48 -55.83 4.25
C ASN A 349 -9.46 -56.73 5.51
N ARG A 350 -9.58 -56.16 6.72
CA ARG A 350 -9.57 -56.94 7.97
C ARG A 350 -10.94 -57.47 8.40
N MET A 351 -12.00 -56.71 8.17
CA MET A 351 -13.34 -57.05 8.66
C MET A 351 -14.17 -57.83 7.63
N LEU A 352 -13.95 -57.60 6.33
CA LEU A 352 -14.65 -58.28 5.26
C LEU A 352 -13.65 -59.20 4.55
N HIS A 353 -13.77 -60.51 4.76
CA HIS A 353 -12.94 -61.56 4.16
C HIS A 353 -12.67 -61.35 2.65
N ALA A 354 -11.61 -61.98 2.13
CA ALA A 354 -11.16 -61.78 0.74
C ALA A 354 -12.28 -61.99 -0.29
N GLY A 355 -12.66 -60.91 -0.97
CA GLY A 355 -13.64 -60.90 -2.05
C GLY A 355 -13.00 -60.77 -3.44
N PRO A 356 -13.77 -60.95 -4.53
CA PRO A 356 -13.27 -60.90 -5.91
C PRO A 356 -12.65 -59.55 -6.30
N TYR A 357 -13.05 -58.45 -5.65
CA TYR A 357 -12.52 -57.11 -5.87
C TYR A 357 -11.56 -56.64 -4.77
N SER A 358 -10.82 -57.54 -4.12
CA SER A 358 -9.76 -57.21 -3.13
C SER A 358 -8.76 -56.15 -3.65
N VAL A 359 -8.46 -56.15 -4.95
CA VAL A 359 -7.58 -55.17 -5.61
C VAL A 359 -8.02 -53.71 -5.36
N THR A 360 -9.33 -53.44 -5.26
CA THR A 360 -9.82 -52.07 -5.05
C THR A 360 -9.48 -51.51 -3.68
N ASP A 361 -9.26 -52.36 -2.66
CA ASP A 361 -8.85 -51.92 -1.33
C ASP A 361 -7.41 -51.39 -1.35
N TYR A 362 -6.52 -52.06 -2.09
CA TYR A 362 -5.15 -51.59 -2.28
C TYR A 362 -5.09 -50.29 -3.09
N VAL A 363 -5.94 -50.15 -4.13
CA VAL A 363 -6.08 -48.90 -4.89
C VAL A 363 -6.59 -47.77 -4.00
N LEU A 364 -7.57 -48.05 -3.13
CA LEU A 364 -8.12 -47.07 -2.19
C LEU A 364 -7.07 -46.63 -1.15
N ALA A 365 -6.29 -47.58 -0.61
CA ALA A 365 -5.19 -47.30 0.31
C ALA A 365 -4.11 -46.45 -0.37
N ALA A 366 -3.69 -46.82 -1.58
CA ALA A 366 -2.70 -46.08 -2.36
C ALA A 366 -3.18 -44.65 -2.68
N ALA A 367 -4.45 -44.50 -3.10
CA ALA A 367 -5.06 -43.20 -3.30
C ALA A 367 -5.07 -42.36 -2.01
N GLY A 368 -5.39 -42.98 -0.87
CA GLY A 368 -5.35 -42.33 0.43
C GLY A 368 -3.95 -41.84 0.83
N VAL A 369 -2.91 -42.63 0.59
CA VAL A 369 -1.50 -42.24 0.83
C VAL A 369 -1.10 -41.07 -0.08
N LEU A 370 -1.44 -41.12 -1.36
CA LEU A 370 -1.16 -40.03 -2.30
C LEU A 370 -1.85 -38.73 -1.88
N MET A 371 -3.12 -38.80 -1.43
CA MET A 371 -3.84 -37.64 -0.91
C MET A 371 -3.20 -37.08 0.36
N LEU A 372 -2.69 -37.93 1.25
CA LEU A 372 -1.99 -37.52 2.46
C LEU A 372 -0.69 -36.77 2.13
N ILE A 373 0.15 -37.34 1.27
CA ILE A 373 1.41 -36.72 0.84
C ILE A 373 1.13 -35.38 0.16
N ASP A 374 0.18 -35.35 -0.77
CA ASP A 374 -0.16 -34.12 -1.47
C ASP A 374 -0.74 -33.07 -0.50
N GLY A 375 -1.60 -33.49 0.43
CA GLY A 375 -2.11 -32.62 1.47
C GLY A 375 -1.02 -31.96 2.32
N LEU A 376 0.06 -32.68 2.64
CA LEU A 376 1.24 -32.14 3.31
C LEU A 376 1.98 -31.12 2.44
N ILE A 377 2.15 -31.38 1.13
CA ILE A 377 2.76 -30.44 0.17
C ILE A 377 1.96 -29.13 0.07
N TRP A 378 0.63 -29.22 0.16
CA TRP A 378 -0.24 -28.04 0.21
C TRP A 378 -0.13 -27.29 1.54
N TYR A 379 -0.08 -28.01 2.67
CA TYR A 379 -0.15 -27.44 4.03
C TYR A 379 1.18 -26.86 4.54
N LEU A 380 2.30 -27.56 4.37
CA LEU A 380 3.58 -27.21 4.99
C LEU A 380 4.09 -25.80 4.62
N PRO A 381 4.02 -25.34 3.35
CA PRO A 381 4.44 -23.97 3.01
C PRO A 381 3.60 -22.91 3.71
N ALA A 382 2.29 -23.13 3.83
CA ALA A 382 1.39 -22.20 4.50
C ALA A 382 1.68 -22.07 6.01
N ARG A 383 2.27 -23.10 6.62
CA ARG A 383 2.72 -23.08 8.02
C ARG A 383 4.08 -22.40 8.19
N LYS A 384 5.00 -22.55 7.22
CA LYS A 384 6.30 -21.87 7.22
C LYS A 384 6.18 -20.35 7.05
N LEU A 385 5.07 -19.90 6.45
CA LEU A 385 4.68 -18.50 6.32
C LEU A 385 4.27 -17.87 7.67
N ASN A 386 5.25 -17.69 8.56
CA ASN A 386 5.10 -16.86 9.77
C ASN A 386 5.20 -15.39 9.37
N TYR A 387 4.09 -14.83 8.92
CA TYR A 387 3.96 -13.38 8.88
C TYR A 387 4.00 -12.88 10.33
N GLY A 388 5.01 -12.09 10.69
CA GLY A 388 5.33 -11.61 12.05
C GLY A 388 4.27 -10.76 12.75
N ILE A 389 2.99 -10.96 12.46
CA ILE A 389 1.84 -10.42 13.17
C ILE A 389 1.43 -11.46 14.24
N GLY A 390 2.03 -11.37 15.43
CA GLY A 390 1.36 -11.83 16.66
C GLY A 390 1.58 -13.26 17.17
N ARG A 391 2.62 -13.99 16.74
CA ARG A 391 3.17 -15.11 17.52
C ARG A 391 4.69 -15.15 17.43
N GLY A 392 5.34 -14.34 18.25
CA GLY A 392 6.75 -14.55 18.57
C GLY A 392 6.86 -15.71 19.56
N ILE A 393 7.34 -16.87 19.09
CA ILE A 393 8.17 -17.77 19.90
C ILE A 393 9.24 -18.35 18.95
N GLY A 394 10.47 -17.82 19.08
CA GLY A 394 11.72 -18.51 18.77
C GLY A 394 12.18 -18.55 17.30
N SER A 395 12.99 -17.57 16.89
CA SER A 395 14.45 -17.78 16.76
C SER A 395 15.15 -16.46 16.38
N PRO A 396 16.39 -16.24 16.86
CA PRO A 396 17.03 -14.93 16.95
C PRO A 396 17.63 -14.48 15.62
N GLN A 397 17.94 -13.18 15.59
CA GLN A 397 18.87 -12.52 14.69
C GLN A 397 20.01 -13.46 14.27
N ASN A 398 20.17 -13.61 12.96
CA ASN A 398 21.44 -14.00 12.35
C ASN A 398 21.60 -13.14 11.10
N ASP A 399 21.71 -11.83 11.33
CA ASP A 399 22.38 -10.93 10.38
C ASP A 399 23.83 -10.86 10.89
N ALA A 400 24.65 -11.76 10.37
CA ALA A 400 26.10 -11.70 10.45
C ALA A 400 26.61 -11.27 9.06
N GLU A 401 27.57 -10.35 9.10
CA GLU A 401 28.29 -9.65 8.01
C GLU A 401 27.66 -8.35 7.47
#